data_AF-A0A1Q7NG42-F1
#
_entry.id   AF-A0A1Q7NG42-F1
#
_cell.length_a   1.000
_cell.length_b   1.000
_cell.length_c   1.000
_cell.angle_alpha   90.00
_cell.angle_beta   90.00
_cell.angle_gamma   90.00
#
_symmetry.space_group_name_H-M   'P 1'
#
loop_
_entity.id
_entity.type
_entity.pdbx_description
1 polymer ?
#
loop_
_entity_poly.entity_id
_entity_poly.type
_entity_poly.pdbx_seq_one_letter_code
_entity_poly.pdbx_strand_id
1 'polypeptide(L)' 'MDKPRQKEHVRGVGKKEQRQYEHIKRAAEREGRYGSRAEEVAARTVLKHHKGKGHHKGH' A
#
# COMPACT_ATOMS: atom_id res chain seq x y z
N MET A 1 -18.78 13.06 -11.87
CA MET A 1 -18.95 11.87 -11.01
C MET A 1 -17.71 11.71 -10.15
N ASP A 2 -17.72 12.26 -8.94
CA ASP A 2 -16.70 12.01 -7.93
C ASP A 2 -16.73 10.53 -7.55
N LYS A 3 -15.88 9.72 -8.19
CA LYS A 3 -15.64 8.34 -7.73
C LYS A 3 -15.24 8.46 -6.26
N PRO A 4 -15.91 7.75 -5.32
CA PRO A 4 -15.51 7.80 -3.92
C PRO A 4 -14.02 7.49 -3.88
N ARG A 5 -13.23 8.45 -3.37
CA ARG A 5 -11.79 8.28 -3.17
C ARG A 5 -11.64 6.99 -2.39
N GLN A 6 -11.23 5.91 -3.06
CA GLN A 6 -10.90 4.66 -2.38
C GLN A 6 -9.93 5.07 -1.27
N LYS A 7 -10.24 4.72 -0.01
CA LYS A 7 -9.44 5.15 1.15
C LYS A 7 -7.97 4.89 0.82
N GLU A 8 -7.22 5.97 0.62
CA GLU A 8 -5.81 5.88 0.28
C GLU A 8 -5.07 5.45 1.53
N HIS A 9 -4.63 4.20 1.57
CA HIS A 9 -3.85 3.66 2.68
C HIS A 9 -2.47 4.32 2.73
N VAL A 10 -1.90 4.62 1.56
CA VAL A 10 -0.63 5.34 1.42
C VAL A 10 -0.86 6.56 0.53
N ARG A 11 -0.43 7.75 0.97
CA ARG A 11 -0.60 8.98 0.18
C ARG A 11 0.38 9.03 -0.98
N GLY A 12 -0.10 9.43 -2.16
CA GLY A 12 0.75 9.71 -3.32
C GLY A 12 1.11 8.52 -4.20
N VAL A 13 0.58 7.34 -3.89
CA VAL A 13 0.76 6.12 -4.69
C VAL A 13 -0.48 5.87 -5.56
N GLY A 14 -0.29 5.25 -6.72
CA GLY A 14 -1.35 4.97 -7.67
C GLY A 14 -2.28 3.83 -7.22
N LYS A 15 -3.38 3.61 -7.95
CA LYS A 15 -4.39 2.57 -7.61
C LYS A 15 -3.80 1.15 -7.53
N LYS A 16 -2.77 0.85 -8.33
CA LYS A 16 -2.10 -0.45 -8.32
C LYS A 16 -1.35 -0.69 -7.01
N GLU A 17 -0.76 0.37 -6.47
CA GLU A 17 0.02 0.35 -5.25
C GLU A 17 -0.89 0.30 -4.01
N GLN A 18 -2.05 0.95 -4.05
CA GLN A 18 -3.10 0.77 -3.04
C GLN A 18 -3.55 -0.69 -2.94
N ARG A 19 -3.77 -1.37 -4.07
CA ARG A 19 -4.10 -2.81 -4.08
C ARG A 19 -2.95 -3.67 -3.55
N GLN A 20 -1.71 -3.28 -3.84
CA GLN A 20 -0.53 -3.98 -3.34
C GLN A 20 -0.42 -3.86 -1.81
N TYR A 21 -0.74 -2.69 -1.24
CA TYR A 21 -0.83 -2.49 0.20
C TYR A 21 -1.78 -3.50 0.85
N GLU A 22 -3.01 -3.58 0.35
CA GLU A 22 -4.04 -4.49 0.91
C GLU A 22 -3.61 -5.95 0.84
N HIS A 23 -2.94 -6.34 -0.26
CA HIS A 23 -2.46 -7.71 -0.41
C HIS A 23 -1.36 -8.05 0.60
N ILE A 24 -0.39 -7.14 0.80
CA ILE A 24 0.69 -7.33 1.76
C ILE A 24 0.16 -7.32 3.19
N LYS A 25 -0.75 -6.39 3.51
CA LYS A 25 -1.41 -6.32 4.82
C LYS A 25 -2.12 -7.64 5.13
N ARG A 26 -2.96 -8.12 4.23
CA ARG A 26 -3.70 -9.38 4.40
C ARG A 26 -2.78 -10.59 4.50
N ALA A 27 -1.67 -10.60 3.75
CA ALA A 27 -0.67 -11.67 3.84
C ALA A 27 0.03 -11.66 5.22
N ALA A 28 0.46 -10.49 5.69
CA ALA A 28 1.11 -10.30 6.99
C ALA A 28 0.18 -10.65 8.16
N GLU A 29 -1.10 -10.28 8.08
CA GLU A 29 -2.13 -10.66 9.05
C GLU A 29 -2.37 -12.16 9.06
N ARG A 30 -2.50 -12.79 7.88
CA ARG A 30 -2.71 -14.25 7.76
C ARG A 30 -1.53 -15.05 8.30
N GLU A 31 -0.31 -14.57 8.12
CA GLU A 31 0.88 -15.23 8.66
C GLU A 31 1.05 -15.03 10.18
N GLY A 32 0.31 -14.10 10.79
CA GLY A 32 0.40 -13.80 12.22
C GLY A 32 1.75 -13.22 12.68
N ARG A 33 2.68 -12.95 11.75
CA ARG A 33 4.08 -12.60 12.07
C ARG A 33 4.28 -11.16 12.56
N TYR A 34 3.31 -10.28 12.35
CA TYR A 34 3.53 -8.83 12.53
C TYR A 34 2.48 -8.10 13.37
N GLY A 35 1.34 -8.72 13.71
CA GLY A 35 0.30 -8.10 14.55
C GLY A 35 -0.01 -6.65 14.13
N SER A 36 0.20 -5.70 15.04
CA SER A 36 0.00 -4.27 14.82
C SER A 36 0.93 -3.64 13.76
N ARG A 37 2.04 -4.31 13.40
CA ARG A 37 3.01 -3.83 12.41
C ARG A 37 2.67 -4.22 10.97
N ALA A 38 1.62 -5.00 10.74
CA ALA A 38 1.22 -5.42 9.39
C ALA A 38 0.95 -4.22 8.46
N GLU A 39 0.34 -3.16 8.98
CA GLU A 39 0.09 -1.90 8.25
C GLU A 39 1.38 -1.16 7.91
N GLU A 40 2.31 -1.06 8.86
CA GLU A 40 3.61 -0.41 8.66
C GLU A 40 4.44 -1.16 7.60
N VAL A 41 4.48 -2.49 7.67
CA VAL A 41 5.20 -3.33 6.71
C VAL A 41 4.61 -3.18 5.31
N ALA A 42 3.28 -3.18 5.19
CA ALA A 42 2.60 -2.95 3.93
C ALA A 42 2.92 -1.57 3.36
N ALA A 43 2.85 -0.51 4.18
CA ALA A 43 3.15 0.86 3.76
C ALA A 43 4.61 1.02 3.31
N ARG A 44 5.58 0.53 4.09
CA ARG A 44 7.01 0.61 3.74
C ARG A 44 7.34 -0.16 2.47
N THR A 45 6.72 -1.32 2.28
CA THR A 45 6.96 -2.15 1.09
C THR A 45 6.43 -1.48 -0.18
N VAL A 46 5.24 -0.89 -0.11
CA VAL A 46 4.66 -0.14 -1.22
C VAL A 46 5.48 1.11 -1.54
N LEU A 47 5.86 1.90 -0.54
CA LEU A 47 6.71 3.08 -0.74
C LEU A 47 8.08 2.73 -1.31
N LYS A 48 8.69 1.61 -0.89
CA LYS A 48 9.96 1.12 -1.43
C LYS A 48 9.82 0.77 -2.92
N HIS A 49 8.76 0.03 -3.29
CA HIS A 49 8.49 -0.29 -4.70
C HIS A 49 8.17 0.95 -5.54
N HIS A 50 7.38 1.88 -5.00
CA HIS A 50 7.04 3.13 -5.68
C HIS A 50 8.30 3.95 -6.02
N LYS A 51 9.19 4.13 -5.04
CA LYS A 51 10.48 4.80 -5.24
C LYS A 51 11.38 4.05 -6.23
N GLY A 52 11.48 2.72 -6.09
CA GLY A 52 12.36 1.90 -6.95
C GLY A 52 11.92 1.87 -8.41
N LYS A 53 10.64 2.05 -8.70
CA LYS A 53 10.12 2.13 -10.06
C LYS A 53 10.22 3.54 -10.67
N GLY A 54 10.69 4.53 -9.92
CA GLY A 54 10.72 5.91 -10.37
C GLY A 54 9.34 6.49 -10.65
N HIS A 55 8.28 5.89 -10.12
CA HIS A 55 6.93 6.41 -10.31
C HIS A 55 6.81 7.73 -9.55
N HIS A 56 6.46 8.79 -10.27
CA HIS A 56 6.12 10.06 -9.63
C HIS A 56 4.77 9.96 -8.95
N LYS A 57 4.55 10.83 -7.96
CA LYS A 57 3.34 10.89 -7.16
C LYS A 57 2.10 10.97 -8.08
N GLY A 58 1.28 9.91 -8.11
CA GLY A 58 0.01 9.89 -8.84
C GLY A 58 -0.03 9.29 -10.27
N HIS A 59 1.00 8.56 -10.71
CA HIS A 59 1.00 7.83 -12.01
C HIS A 59 0.44 6.40 -11.92
#